data_AF-A0A0C1E8A3-F1
#
_entry.id   AF-A0A0C1E8A3-F1
#
_cell.length_a   1.000
_cell.length_b   1.000
_cell.length_c   1.000
_cell.angle_alpha   90.00
_cell.angle_beta   90.00
_cell.angle_gamma   90.00
#
_symmetry.space_group_name_H-M   'P 1'
#
loop_
_entity.id
_entity.type
_entity.pdbx_description
1 polymer ?
#
loop_
_entity_poly.entity_id
_entity_poly.type
_entity_poly.pdbx_seq_one_letter_code
_entity_poly.pdbx_strand_id
1 'polypeptide(L)'
;MLCKRQSKNMSLNRTEIAHLIVELQCLQGAQILDCIQKEARQLFLVFKTTKGSILTLLLGFQEPFLRFHLTSQKQRVTHGELSRKLYFFLQDSYVMKIEQLNDDRILQVTFQKENSFIVW
;
A
#
# COMPACT_ATOMS: atom_id res chain seq x y z
N MET A 1 19.95 40.47 5.50
CA MET A 1 19.98 39.22 6.30
C MET A 1 19.26 38.14 5.52
N LEU A 2 20.01 37.22 4.91
CA LEU A 2 19.46 36.08 4.18
C LEU A 2 19.06 35.00 5.18
N CYS A 3 17.75 34.84 5.36
CA CYS A 3 17.18 33.75 6.14
C CYS A 3 17.52 32.44 5.43
N LYS A 4 18.52 31.70 5.93
CA LYS A 4 18.83 30.34 5.50
C LYS A 4 17.58 29.49 5.76
N ARG A 5 16.78 29.25 4.72
CA ARG A 5 15.78 28.16 4.74
C ARG A 5 16.57 26.88 4.92
N GLN A 6 16.61 26.40 6.16
CA GLN A 6 17.02 25.05 6.47
C GLN A 6 16.15 24.12 5.62
N SER A 7 16.76 23.48 4.64
CA SER A 7 16.19 22.29 4.01
C SER A 7 16.07 21.25 5.11
N LYS A 8 14.94 21.23 5.82
CA LYS A 8 14.54 20.10 6.65
C LYS A 8 14.52 18.91 5.70
N ASN A 9 15.49 18.01 5.84
CA ASN A 9 15.45 16.69 5.24
C ASN A 9 14.09 16.07 5.60
N MET A 10 13.15 16.09 4.66
CA MET A 10 11.84 15.43 4.78
C MET A 10 12.03 13.93 4.54
N SER A 11 12.84 13.29 5.39
CA SER A 11 12.84 11.85 5.47
C SER A 11 11.65 11.44 6.33
N LEU A 12 10.85 10.49 5.86
CA LEU A 12 9.85 9.78 6.69
C LEU A 12 10.52 9.32 7.99
N ASN A 13 10.30 10.06 9.07
CA ASN A 13 10.82 9.71 10.38
C ASN A 13 9.95 8.60 10.99
N ARG A 14 10.43 7.93 12.04
CA ARG A 14 9.74 6.78 12.64
C ARG A 14 8.31 7.13 13.06
N THR A 15 8.10 8.32 13.62
CA THR A 15 6.80 8.81 14.07
C THR A 15 5.82 9.02 12.91
N GLU A 16 6.28 9.57 11.79
CA GLU A 16 5.47 9.76 10.58
C GLU A 16 5.01 8.42 10.01
N ILE A 17 5.85 7.39 10.06
CA ILE A 17 5.46 6.03 9.64
C ILE A 17 4.41 5.44 10.57
N ALA A 18 4.58 5.56 11.89
CA ALA A 18 3.58 5.10 12.83
C ALA A 18 2.21 5.77 12.57
N HIS A 19 2.19 7.07 12.27
CA HIS A 19 0.96 7.78 11.90
C HIS A 19 0.35 7.25 10.59
N LEU A 20 1.16 7.02 9.55
CA LEU A 20 0.69 6.42 8.30
C LEU A 20 0.12 5.01 8.53
N ILE A 21 0.73 4.19 9.40
CA ILE A 21 0.21 2.87 9.74
C ILE A 21 -1.16 2.97 10.42
N VAL A 22 -1.37 3.95 11.29
CA VAL A 22 -2.68 4.21 11.91
C VAL A 22 -3.73 4.56 10.86
N GLU A 23 -3.39 5.41 9.89
CA GLU A 23 -4.31 5.75 8.77
C GLU A 23 -4.69 4.51 7.94
N LEU A 24 -3.73 3.61 7.73
CA LEU A 24 -3.96 2.38 6.96
C LEU A 24 -4.81 1.34 7.69
N GLN A 25 -5.03 1.44 9.01
CA GLN A 25 -5.88 0.49 9.75
C GLN A 25 -7.32 0.44 9.22
N CYS A 26 -7.78 1.48 8.51
CA CYS A 26 -9.08 1.44 7.85
C CYS A 26 -9.21 0.36 6.76
N LEU A 27 -8.09 -0.20 6.29
CA LEU A 27 -8.04 -1.30 5.34
C LEU A 27 -8.12 -2.67 6.02
N GLN A 28 -8.10 -2.79 7.35
CA GLN A 28 -8.22 -4.08 8.01
C GLN A 28 -9.58 -4.73 7.70
N GLY A 29 -9.54 -5.99 7.27
CA GLY A 29 -10.68 -6.74 6.74
C GLY A 29 -11.08 -6.37 5.30
N ALA A 30 -10.40 -5.42 4.65
CA ALA A 30 -10.72 -5.04 3.28
C ALA A 30 -10.30 -6.14 2.29
N GLN A 31 -11.14 -6.41 1.31
CA GLN A 31 -10.88 -7.35 0.22
C GLN A 31 -10.03 -6.68 -0.85
N ILE A 32 -9.03 -7.36 -1.39
CA ILE A 32 -8.31 -6.85 -2.54
C ILE A 32 -9.14 -7.02 -3.82
N LEU A 33 -9.20 -5.97 -4.64
CA LEU A 33 -9.92 -5.94 -5.91
C LEU A 33 -9.00 -5.96 -7.10
N ASP A 34 -7.83 -5.31 -7.00
CA ASP A 34 -6.89 -5.21 -8.12
C ASP A 34 -5.48 -4.83 -7.63
N CYS A 35 -4.48 -5.14 -8.44
CA CYS A 35 -3.14 -4.60 -8.36
C CYS A 35 -2.79 -3.94 -9.69
N ILE A 36 -2.48 -2.64 -9.67
CA ILE A 36 -2.15 -1.86 -10.87
C ILE A 36 -0.72 -1.38 -10.76
N GLN A 37 0.06 -1.55 -11.82
CA GLN A 37 1.43 -1.04 -11.89
C GLN A 37 1.47 0.13 -12.86
N LYS A 38 1.89 1.30 -12.36
CA LYS A 38 2.18 2.45 -13.22
C LYS A 38 3.69 2.60 -13.31
N GLU A 39 4.19 2.49 -14.55
CA GLU A 39 5.62 2.51 -14.82
C GLU A 39 6.37 1.43 -14.00
N ALA A 40 7.69 1.50 -13.91
CA ALA A 40 8.48 0.53 -13.14
C ALA A 40 8.47 0.79 -11.62
N ARG A 41 7.91 1.93 -11.16
CA ARG A 41 8.20 2.47 -9.81
C ARG A 41 6.96 2.72 -8.95
N GLN A 42 5.75 2.46 -9.44
CA GLN A 42 4.53 2.67 -8.66
C GLN A 42 3.62 1.46 -8.75
N LEU A 43 3.15 1.02 -7.59
CA LEU A 43 2.17 -0.05 -7.46
C LEU A 43 0.98 0.48 -6.69
N PHE A 44 -0.22 0.15 -7.14
CA PHE A 44 -1.48 0.55 -6.54
C PHE A 44 -2.24 -0.71 -6.16
N LEU A 45 -2.55 -0.85 -4.87
CA LEU A 45 -3.38 -1.93 -4.35
C LEU A 45 -4.79 -1.37 -4.13
N VAL A 46 -5.77 -1.92 -4.83
CA VAL A 46 -7.16 -1.45 -4.77
C VAL A 46 -7.95 -2.36 -3.85
N PHE A 47 -8.68 -1.78 -2.91
CA PHE A 47 -9.39 -2.51 -1.86
C PHE A 47 -10.86 -2.13 -1.81
N LYS A 48 -11.71 -3.11 -1.52
CA LYS A 48 -13.08 -2.91 -1.04
C LYS A 48 -13.10 -3.04 0.48
N THR A 49 -13.33 -1.94 1.17
CA THR A 49 -13.45 -1.93 2.64
C THR A 49 -14.71 -2.69 3.09
N THR A 50 -14.75 -3.09 4.36
CA THR A 50 -15.93 -3.72 4.99
C THR A 50 -17.17 -2.81 4.96
N LYS A 51 -16.98 -1.49 4.84
CA LYS A 51 -18.04 -0.49 4.67
C LYS A 51 -18.49 -0.30 3.22
N GLY A 52 -17.93 -1.06 2.27
CA GLY A 52 -18.25 -0.99 0.85
C GLY A 52 -17.54 0.13 0.06
N SER A 53 -16.79 1.01 0.72
CA SER A 53 -15.98 2.04 0.05
C SER A 53 -14.76 1.42 -0.64
N ILE A 54 -14.38 1.98 -1.79
CA ILE A 54 -13.15 1.59 -2.49
C ILE A 54 -12.03 2.54 -2.09
N LEU A 55 -10.91 1.98 -1.62
CA LEU A 55 -9.70 2.72 -1.27
C LEU A 55 -8.51 2.16 -2.03
N THR A 56 -7.55 3.01 -2.34
CA THR A 56 -6.35 2.62 -3.08
C THR A 56 -5.11 2.98 -2.28
N LEU A 57 -4.25 1.99 -2.00
CA LEU A 57 -2.94 2.20 -1.42
C LEU A 57 -1.91 2.35 -2.54
N LEU A 58 -1.25 3.51 -2.61
CA LEU A 58 -0.07 3.70 -3.44
C LEU A 58 1.17 3.21 -2.71
N LEU A 59 2.02 2.44 -3.40
CA LEU A 59 3.38 2.10 -3.04
C LEU A 59 4.33 2.69 -4.09
N GLY A 60 5.10 3.71 -3.71
CA GLY A 60 6.05 4.39 -4.58
C GLY A 60 7.48 4.00 -4.26
N PHE A 61 8.19 3.47 -5.26
CA PHE A 61 9.55 2.92 -5.17
C PHE A 61 10.61 3.82 -5.85
N GLN A 62 10.29 5.09 -6.11
CA GLN A 62 11.22 6.03 -6.72
C GLN A 62 11.99 6.81 -5.64
N GLU A 63 13.32 6.69 -5.59
CA GLU A 63 14.14 7.61 -4.79
C GLU A 63 14.17 9.02 -5.42
N PRO A 64 14.20 10.10 -4.61
CA PRO A 64 14.18 10.16 -3.14
C PRO A 64 12.77 10.08 -2.52
N PHE A 65 11.75 9.72 -3.30
CA PHE A 65 10.33 9.75 -2.95
C PHE A 65 9.73 8.39 -2.55
N LEU A 66 10.53 7.52 -1.91
CA LEU A 66 10.05 6.24 -1.38
C LEU A 66 8.92 6.50 -0.38
N ARG A 67 7.70 6.03 -0.66
CA ARG A 67 6.51 6.37 0.13
C ARG A 67 5.38 5.37 -0.04
N PHE A 68 4.44 5.40 0.91
CA PHE A 68 3.13 4.79 0.78
C PHE A 68 2.06 5.71 1.36
N HIS A 69 0.87 5.73 0.77
CA HIS A 69 -0.30 6.46 1.29
C HIS A 69 -1.59 6.04 0.58
N LEU A 70 -2.73 6.34 1.20
CA LEU A 70 -4.04 6.21 0.56
C LEU A 70 -4.24 7.32 -0.47
N THR A 71 -4.74 6.97 -1.66
CA THR A 71 -4.98 7.92 -2.73
C THR A 71 -6.37 7.75 -3.34
N SER A 72 -6.99 8.87 -3.71
CA SER A 72 -8.25 8.92 -4.44
C SER A 72 -8.06 9.11 -5.95
N GLN A 73 -6.82 9.14 -6.44
CA GLN A 73 -6.55 9.32 -7.85
C GLN A 73 -6.97 8.09 -8.66
N LYS A 74 -7.85 8.30 -9.65
CA LYS A 74 -8.16 7.30 -10.66
C LYS A 74 -6.91 7.00 -11.47
N GLN A 75 -6.43 5.77 -11.43
CA GLN A 75 -5.29 5.34 -12.22
C GLN A 75 -5.76 4.81 -13.57
N ARG A 76 -5.02 5.13 -14.64
CA ARG A 76 -5.18 4.40 -15.91
C ARG A 76 -4.66 2.99 -15.68
N VAL A 77 -5.49 2.01 -16.04
CA VAL A 77 -5.15 0.61 -15.86
C VAL A 77 -3.95 0.27 -16.73
N THR A 78 -2.87 -0.18 -16.09
CA THR A 78 -1.71 -0.76 -16.77
C THR A 78 -1.25 -1.92 -15.91
N HIS A 79 -1.22 -3.13 -16.48
CA HIS A 79 -0.79 -4.32 -15.75
C HIS A 79 0.59 -4.74 -16.27
N GLY A 80 1.62 -4.39 -15.50
CA GLY A 80 2.96 -4.96 -15.66
C GLY A 80 3.03 -6.39 -15.12
N GLU A 81 4.17 -7.04 -15.33
CA GLU A 81 4.36 -8.43 -14.89
C GLU A 81 4.25 -8.59 -13.37
N LEU A 82 4.82 -7.64 -12.61
CA LEU A 82 4.76 -7.63 -11.15
C LEU A 82 3.33 -7.52 -10.65
N SER A 83 2.54 -6.58 -11.17
CA SER A 83 1.14 -6.41 -10.74
C SER A 83 0.27 -7.62 -11.06
N ARG A 84 0.50 -8.28 -12.21
CA ARG A 84 -0.23 -9.52 -12.57
C ARG A 84 0.10 -10.65 -11.60
N LYS A 85 1.39 -10.87 -11.32
CA LYS A 85 1.83 -11.89 -10.36
C LYS A 85 1.26 -11.61 -8.97
N LEU A 86 1.34 -10.36 -8.52
CA LEU A 86 0.82 -9.97 -7.22
C LEU A 86 -0.69 -10.16 -7.12
N TYR A 87 -1.44 -9.71 -8.13
CA TYR A 87 -2.88 -9.93 -8.18
C TYR A 87 -3.24 -11.42 -8.18
N PHE A 88 -2.54 -12.25 -8.96
CA PHE A 88 -2.77 -13.70 -8.96
C PHE A 88 -2.63 -14.33 -7.56
N PHE A 89 -1.62 -13.91 -6.78
CA PHE A 89 -1.43 -14.42 -5.42
C PHE A 89 -2.42 -13.83 -4.43
N LEU A 90 -2.82 -12.57 -4.60
CA LEU A 90 -3.66 -11.87 -3.63
C LEU A 90 -5.15 -11.91 -3.94
N GLN A 91 -5.58 -12.25 -5.17
CA GLN A 91 -7.00 -12.29 -5.52
C GLN A 91 -7.80 -13.12 -4.50
N ASP A 92 -8.98 -12.62 -4.18
CA ASP A 92 -9.90 -13.16 -3.17
C ASP A 92 -9.34 -13.20 -1.73
N SER A 93 -8.27 -12.45 -1.46
CA SER A 93 -7.75 -12.26 -0.11
C SER A 93 -8.29 -11.00 0.57
N TYR A 94 -8.25 -11.04 1.89
CA TYR A 94 -8.61 -9.96 2.79
C TYR A 94 -7.40 -9.56 3.62
N VAL A 95 -7.28 -8.27 3.91
CA VAL A 95 -6.23 -7.75 4.79
C VAL A 95 -6.52 -8.18 6.23
N MET A 96 -5.63 -8.97 6.81
CA MET A 96 -5.75 -9.40 8.21
C MET A 96 -5.08 -8.45 9.18
N LYS A 97 -3.91 -7.95 8.80
CA LYS A 97 -3.06 -7.16 9.68
C LYS A 97 -2.24 -6.15 8.88
N ILE A 98 -2.12 -4.95 9.43
CA ILE A 98 -1.23 -3.90 8.94
C ILE A 98 -0.40 -3.43 10.13
N GLU A 99 0.92 -3.51 10.01
CA GLU A 99 1.81 -3.14 11.10
C GLU A 99 3.15 -2.58 10.62
N GLN A 100 3.83 -1.89 11.53
CA GLN A 100 5.23 -1.51 11.36
C GLN A 100 6.12 -2.65 11.87
N LEU A 101 7.11 -3.06 11.08
CA LEU A 101 8.02 -4.12 11.48
C LEU A 101 9.21 -3.55 12.27
N ASN A 102 9.42 -4.04 13.50
CA ASN A 102 10.58 -3.73 14.36
C ASN A 102 10.85 -2.22 14.58
N ASP A 103 9.82 -1.38 14.61
CA ASP A 103 9.94 0.08 14.65
C ASP A 103 10.80 0.69 13.53
N ASP A 104 11.00 -0.06 12.44
CA ASP A 104 11.74 0.36 11.26
C ASP A 104 10.79 0.95 10.20
N ARG A 105 11.34 1.47 9.11
CA ARG A 105 10.59 2.09 8.00
C ARG A 105 10.01 1.04 7.05
N ILE A 106 9.44 -0.01 7.63
CA ILE A 106 8.93 -1.19 6.92
C ILE A 106 7.45 -1.33 7.25
N LEU A 107 6.62 -1.23 6.20
CA LEU A 107 5.20 -1.55 6.24
C LEU A 107 5.03 -3.04 5.97
N GLN A 108 4.40 -3.76 6.90
CA GLN A 108 3.95 -5.13 6.71
C GLN A 108 2.44 -5.18 6.55
N VAL A 109 1.97 -5.82 5.48
CA VAL A 109 0.55 -6.09 5.22
C VAL A 109 0.38 -7.60 5.07
N THR A 110 -0.42 -8.20 5.94
CA THR A 110 -0.71 -9.64 5.94
C THR A 110 -2.09 -9.89 5.35
N PHE A 111 -2.17 -10.85 4.44
CA PHE A 111 -3.39 -11.22 3.74
C PHE A 111 -3.82 -12.64 4.10
N GLN A 112 -5.12 -12.90 4.14
CA GLN A 112 -5.69 -14.23 4.27
C GLN A 112 -6.67 -14.49 3.13
N LYS A 113 -6.59 -15.67 2.53
CA LYS A 113 -7.60 -16.17 1.60
C LYS A 113 -8.68 -16.90 2.38
N GLU A 114 -9.94 -16.74 1.99
CA GLU A 114 -10.94 -17.75 2.35
C GLU A 114 -10.49 -19.08 1.76
N ASN A 115 -10.46 -20.12 2.62
CA ASN A 115 -9.96 -21.45 2.29
C ASN A 115 -10.35 -21.88 0.88
N SER A 116 -9.39 -21.80 -0.05
CA SER A 116 -9.50 -22.46 -1.33
C SER A 116 -9.41 -23.94 -1.02
N PHE A 117 -10.54 -24.65 -1.02
CA PHE A 117 -10.52 -26.10 -1.05
C PHE A 117 -9.76 -26.50 -2.32
N ILE A 118 -8.49 -26.89 -2.16
CA ILE A 118 -7.74 -27.53 -3.22
C ILE A 118 -8.27 -28.95 -3.29
N VAL A 119 -9.22 -29.18 -4.19
CA VAL A 119 -9.54 -30.53 -4.65
C VAL A 119 -8.43 -30.89 -5.64
N TRP A 120 -7.57 -31.83 -5.25
CA TRP A 120 -6.56 -32.46 -6.11
C TRP A 120 -7.22 -33.40 -7.12
#